data_AF-A0A292PWW6-F1
#
_entry.id   AF-A0A292PWW6-F1
#
_cell.length_a   1.000
_cell.length_b   1.000
_cell.length_c   1.000
_cell.angle_alpha   90.00
_cell.angle_beta   90.00
_cell.angle_gamma   90.00
#
_symmetry.space_group_name_H-M   'P 1'
#
loop_
_entity.id
_entity.type
_entity.pdbx_description
1 polymer ?
#
loop_
_entity_poly.entity_id
_entity_poly.type
_entity_poly.pdbx_seq_one_letter_code
_entity_poly.pdbx_strand_id
1 'polypeptide(L)'
;MSTQWEPVVQELYDLLYEHDWILNFNQAIADAKRANIPDLDNIDNLTDYLNDINEFLFWKPAENERGDVIYNKICLFYWILEQRTTSILQSVVLPNQADKQLTILSQWMVKYANCLGAFYDTEKSINAETIDTFYHSPPYNMDQYERPPGDWKTFNEFFARHVKAGLRLPDDPENPEVIVSGADSVFDGHWPVDDESCVFFVKGVPWRIQDLLKGSEYAERFAGGTFMHAFLNTTDYHRQHAPVGGTILEAKVIQGSAYLEVIPSPASTPARKVSLWEVWMLRIRPVTSFCRRAGASLLIPRSGWLPCSLWGWHRFHR
;
A
#
# COMPACT_ATOMS: atom_id res chain seq x y z
N MET A 1 34.01 0.40 -10.91
CA MET A 1 33.77 -1.05 -10.92
C MET A 1 32.30 -1.24 -11.25
N SER A 2 31.95 -2.14 -12.18
CA SER A 2 30.53 -2.46 -12.43
C SER A 2 29.99 -3.14 -11.18
N THR A 3 28.91 -2.63 -10.60
CA THR A 3 28.19 -3.33 -9.54
C THR A 3 27.42 -4.50 -10.16
N GLN A 4 27.16 -5.54 -9.36
CA GLN A 4 26.38 -6.71 -9.81
C GLN A 4 24.88 -6.39 -9.88
N TRP A 5 24.41 -5.50 -8.99
CA TRP A 5 23.02 -5.07 -8.89
C TRP A 5 22.87 -3.56 -9.08
N GLU A 6 21.63 -3.12 -9.26
CA GLU A 6 21.25 -1.72 -9.24
C GLU A 6 21.60 -1.05 -7.92
N PRO A 7 21.83 0.28 -7.89
CA PRO A 7 22.35 0.97 -6.71
C PRO A 7 21.58 0.71 -5.41
N VAL A 8 20.24 0.63 -5.46
CA VAL A 8 19.43 0.38 -4.25
C VAL A 8 19.52 -1.06 -3.76
N VAL A 9 19.74 -2.04 -4.63
CA VAL A 9 19.93 -3.44 -4.21
C VAL A 9 21.36 -3.67 -3.74
N GLN A 10 22.34 -3.05 -4.42
CA GLN A 10 23.73 -3.04 -3.95
C GLN A 10 23.83 -2.42 -2.56
N GLU A 11 23.12 -1.34 -2.29
CA GLU A 11 23.04 -0.74 -0.96
C GLU A 11 22.49 -1.70 0.09
N LEU A 12 21.49 -2.54 -0.22
CA LEU A 12 21.07 -3.57 0.73
C LEU A 12 22.22 -4.50 1.03
N TYR A 13 22.86 -5.05 -0.01
CA TYR A 13 24.00 -5.95 0.16
C TYR A 13 25.07 -5.31 1.04
N ASP A 14 25.48 -4.07 0.76
CA ASP A 14 26.49 -3.36 1.55
C ASP A 14 26.06 -3.24 3.02
N LEU A 15 24.80 -2.88 3.30
CA LEU A 15 24.24 -2.85 4.65
C LEU A 15 24.27 -4.23 5.34
N LEU A 16 24.04 -5.31 4.61
CA LEU A 16 24.10 -6.67 5.17
C LEU A 16 25.51 -7.03 5.63
N TYR A 17 26.55 -6.57 4.92
CA TYR A 17 27.95 -6.77 5.30
C TYR A 17 28.37 -5.85 6.44
N GLU A 18 28.03 -4.55 6.36
CA GLU A 18 28.44 -3.55 7.35
C GLU A 18 27.85 -3.80 8.74
N HIS A 19 26.67 -4.41 8.81
CA HIS A 19 25.95 -4.66 10.05
C HIS A 19 25.87 -6.14 10.47
N ASP A 20 26.63 -7.03 9.81
CA ASP A 20 26.62 -8.48 10.07
C ASP A 20 25.23 -9.16 9.95
N TRP A 21 24.38 -8.70 9.03
CA TRP A 21 23.00 -9.20 8.85
C TRP A 21 22.86 -10.35 7.85
N ILE A 22 23.96 -10.81 7.23
CA ILE A 22 23.94 -11.92 6.26
C ILE A 22 23.30 -13.18 6.88
N LEU A 23 23.60 -13.50 8.13
CA LEU A 23 23.00 -14.65 8.81
C LEU A 23 21.50 -14.45 9.04
N ASN A 24 21.07 -13.24 9.40
CA ASN A 24 19.65 -12.90 9.59
C ASN A 24 18.85 -13.15 8.30
N PHE A 25 19.35 -12.68 7.16
CA PHE A 25 18.67 -12.82 5.87
C PHE A 25 18.70 -14.27 5.35
N ASN A 26 19.81 -14.99 5.47
CA ASN A 26 19.83 -16.41 5.08
C ASN A 26 18.88 -17.25 5.94
N GLN A 27 18.80 -16.98 7.25
CA GLN A 27 17.84 -17.65 8.13
C GLN A 27 16.39 -17.28 7.76
N ALA A 28 16.12 -16.01 7.45
CA ALA A 28 14.81 -15.56 6.98
C ALA A 28 14.39 -16.29 5.70
N ILE A 29 15.26 -16.39 4.70
CA ILE A 29 14.98 -17.14 3.46
C ILE A 29 14.65 -18.60 3.78
N ALA A 30 15.47 -19.25 4.61
CA ALA A 30 15.22 -20.64 5.01
C ALA A 30 13.89 -20.84 5.76
N ASP A 31 13.52 -19.91 6.64
CA ASP A 31 12.26 -19.95 7.38
C ASP A 31 11.06 -19.65 6.46
N ALA A 32 11.18 -18.66 5.58
CA ALA A 32 10.17 -18.28 4.60
C ALA A 32 9.80 -19.45 3.67
N LYS A 33 10.79 -20.25 3.23
CA LYS A 33 10.55 -21.44 2.39
C LYS A 33 9.72 -22.52 3.08
N ARG A 34 9.69 -22.60 4.42
CA ARG A 34 8.89 -23.60 5.13
C ARG A 34 7.39 -23.43 4.92
N ALA A 35 6.94 -22.25 4.47
CA ALA A 35 5.56 -22.02 4.07
C ALA A 35 5.16 -22.75 2.76
N ASN A 36 6.12 -23.33 2.02
CA ASN A 36 5.90 -24.06 0.76
C ASN A 36 5.12 -23.24 -0.28
N ILE A 37 5.52 -21.98 -0.44
CA ILE A 37 4.96 -21.05 -1.43
C ILE A 37 5.68 -21.29 -2.76
N PRO A 38 5.00 -21.68 -3.85
CA PRO A 38 5.65 -21.97 -5.12
C PRO A 38 6.52 -20.82 -5.67
N ASP A 39 6.10 -19.57 -5.42
CA ASP A 39 6.84 -18.39 -5.88
C ASP A 39 8.21 -18.19 -5.19
N LEU A 40 8.50 -18.93 -4.11
CA LEU A 40 9.81 -18.95 -3.44
C LEU A 40 10.74 -20.08 -3.92
N ASP A 41 10.29 -20.96 -4.81
CA ASP A 41 11.04 -22.17 -5.17
C ASP A 41 12.46 -21.82 -5.67
N ASN A 42 12.61 -20.70 -6.39
CA ASN A 42 13.88 -20.23 -6.97
C ASN A 42 14.71 -19.32 -6.04
N ILE A 43 14.28 -19.08 -4.81
CA ILE A 43 15.03 -18.27 -3.84
C ILE A 43 15.61 -19.21 -2.77
N ASP A 44 16.85 -19.66 -2.94
CA ASP A 44 17.52 -20.61 -2.03
C ASP A 44 18.50 -19.93 -1.07
N ASN A 45 19.09 -18.81 -1.49
CA ASN A 45 20.13 -18.11 -0.75
C ASN A 45 20.03 -16.59 -0.94
N LEU A 46 20.87 -15.86 -0.21
CA LEU A 46 20.91 -14.40 -0.27
C LEU A 46 21.14 -13.84 -1.68
N THR A 47 21.98 -14.48 -2.51
CA THR A 47 22.23 -14.03 -3.88
C THR A 47 20.98 -14.16 -4.73
N ASP A 48 20.22 -15.24 -4.61
CA ASP A 48 18.96 -15.42 -5.34
C ASP A 48 17.93 -14.37 -4.92
N TYR A 49 17.83 -14.08 -3.62
CA TYR A 49 16.94 -13.03 -3.10
C TYR A 49 17.32 -11.65 -3.66
N LEU A 50 18.61 -11.30 -3.66
CA LEU A 50 19.08 -10.03 -4.22
C LEU A 50 18.81 -9.93 -5.73
N ASN A 51 18.96 -11.04 -6.46
CA ASN A 51 18.61 -11.11 -7.88
C ASN A 51 17.10 -10.93 -8.10
N ASP A 52 16.24 -11.59 -7.31
CA ASP A 52 14.78 -11.46 -7.44
C ASP A 52 14.31 -10.02 -7.20
N ILE A 53 14.79 -9.35 -6.14
CA ILE A 53 14.42 -7.95 -5.90
C ILE A 53 15.05 -7.02 -6.97
N ASN A 54 16.25 -7.32 -7.46
CA ASN A 54 16.82 -6.54 -8.56
C ASN A 54 16.00 -6.64 -9.86
N GLU A 55 15.50 -7.82 -10.19
CA GLU A 55 14.59 -8.02 -11.32
C GLU A 55 13.23 -7.36 -11.07
N PHE A 56 12.73 -7.41 -9.83
CA PHE A 56 11.45 -6.81 -9.47
C PHE A 56 11.44 -5.29 -9.67
N LEU A 57 12.56 -4.59 -9.48
CA LEU A 57 12.67 -3.13 -9.75
C LEU A 57 12.24 -2.71 -11.16
N PHE A 58 12.35 -3.61 -12.14
CA PHE A 58 12.01 -3.36 -13.54
C PHE A 58 10.95 -4.30 -14.10
N TRP A 59 10.28 -5.04 -13.23
CA TRP A 59 9.22 -5.96 -13.61
C TRP A 59 8.04 -5.18 -14.19
N LYS A 60 7.53 -5.58 -15.35
CA LYS A 60 6.32 -4.97 -15.93
C LYS A 60 5.10 -5.70 -15.37
N PRO A 61 4.23 -5.03 -14.61
CA PRO A 61 3.12 -5.72 -13.97
C PRO A 61 2.15 -6.28 -15.01
N ALA A 62 1.78 -7.53 -14.82
CA ALA A 62 0.81 -8.28 -15.61
C ALA A 62 -0.02 -9.15 -14.68
N GLU A 63 -1.18 -9.59 -15.15
CA GLU A 63 -2.14 -10.36 -14.35
C GLU A 63 -2.54 -11.69 -14.96
N ASN A 64 -3.20 -12.50 -14.14
CA ASN A 64 -3.90 -13.71 -14.57
C ASN A 64 -5.41 -13.54 -14.42
N GLU A 65 -6.19 -14.57 -14.79
CA GLU A 65 -7.65 -14.56 -14.65
C GLU A 65 -8.14 -14.41 -13.20
N ARG A 66 -7.30 -14.69 -12.21
CA ARG A 66 -7.64 -14.57 -10.78
C ARG A 66 -7.33 -13.18 -10.22
N GLY A 67 -6.54 -12.36 -10.91
CA GLY A 67 -6.19 -11.01 -10.46
C GLY A 67 -5.32 -11.01 -9.19
N ASP A 68 -4.44 -12.00 -9.03
CA ASP A 68 -3.63 -12.18 -7.82
C ASP A 68 -2.11 -12.11 -8.05
N VAL A 69 -1.63 -11.91 -9.28
CA VAL A 69 -0.19 -11.90 -9.59
C VAL A 69 0.49 -10.72 -8.92
N ILE A 70 -0.07 -9.52 -9.08
CA ILE A 70 0.52 -8.30 -8.52
C ILE A 70 0.51 -8.36 -6.99
N TYR A 71 -0.63 -8.77 -6.44
CA TYR A 71 -0.80 -8.95 -5.00
C TYR A 71 0.25 -9.89 -4.42
N ASN A 72 0.41 -11.06 -5.03
CA ASN A 72 1.34 -12.08 -4.56
C ASN A 72 2.80 -11.63 -4.72
N LYS A 73 3.16 -10.94 -5.82
CA LYS A 73 4.53 -10.42 -6.01
C LYS A 73 4.90 -9.40 -4.93
N ILE A 74 3.97 -8.54 -4.51
CA ILE A 74 4.18 -7.62 -3.38
C ILE A 74 4.30 -8.40 -2.06
N CYS A 75 3.39 -9.34 -1.79
CA CYS A 75 3.44 -10.15 -0.58
C CYS A 75 4.77 -10.91 -0.45
N LEU A 76 5.27 -11.47 -1.55
CA LEU A 76 6.53 -12.21 -1.60
C LEU A 76 7.73 -11.36 -1.19
N PHE A 77 7.82 -10.13 -1.72
CA PHE A 77 8.88 -9.18 -1.35
C PHE A 77 8.92 -8.95 0.16
N TYR A 78 7.75 -8.77 0.78
CA TYR A 78 7.66 -8.53 2.21
C TYR A 78 7.78 -9.79 3.06
N TRP A 79 7.40 -10.95 2.53
CA TRP A 79 7.39 -12.21 3.27
C TRP A 79 8.77 -12.55 3.85
N ILE A 80 9.85 -12.32 3.10
CA ILE A 80 11.22 -12.52 3.59
C ILE A 80 11.58 -11.48 4.66
N LEU A 81 11.17 -10.21 4.47
CA LEU A 81 11.45 -9.12 5.41
C LEU A 81 10.68 -9.26 6.74
N GLU A 82 9.50 -9.88 6.71
CA GLU A 82 8.65 -10.12 7.89
C GLU A 82 9.05 -11.35 8.71
N GLN A 83 10.06 -12.12 8.27
CA GLN A 83 10.57 -13.23 9.08
C GLN A 83 11.20 -12.71 10.38
N ARG A 84 11.16 -13.53 11.42
CA ARG A 84 11.58 -13.15 12.79
C ARG A 84 12.98 -12.52 12.85
N THR A 85 13.93 -13.02 12.04
CA THR A 85 15.32 -12.55 12.06
C THR A 85 15.52 -11.21 11.35
N THR A 86 14.63 -10.83 10.44
CA THR A 86 14.70 -9.57 9.67
C THR A 86 13.73 -8.52 10.21
N SER A 87 12.56 -8.91 10.73
CA SER A 87 11.58 -7.99 11.29
C SER A 87 12.10 -7.24 12.51
N ILE A 88 12.96 -7.86 13.32
CA ILE A 88 13.64 -7.19 14.45
C ILE A 88 14.60 -6.07 14.03
N LEU A 89 15.00 -6.01 12.75
CA LEU A 89 15.87 -4.97 12.20
C LEU A 89 15.06 -3.77 11.67
N GLN A 90 13.74 -3.92 11.54
CA GLN A 90 12.84 -2.89 11.05
C GLN A 90 12.35 -1.97 12.18
N SER A 91 11.88 -0.78 11.80
CA SER A 91 11.19 0.12 12.72
C SER A 91 9.91 -0.51 13.25
N VAL A 92 9.69 -0.35 14.55
CA VAL A 92 8.43 -0.74 15.19
C VAL A 92 7.29 0.09 14.60
N VAL A 93 6.24 -0.62 14.20
CA VAL A 93 5.04 -0.06 13.60
C VAL A 93 4.03 0.28 14.70
N LEU A 94 4.07 1.52 15.19
CA LEU A 94 3.05 2.04 16.11
C LEU A 94 2.76 3.52 15.78
N PRO A 95 1.52 4.01 16.04
CA PRO A 95 1.12 5.41 15.79
C PRO A 95 2.11 6.43 16.34
N ASN A 96 2.52 6.25 17.60
CA ASN A 96 3.41 7.17 18.30
C ASN A 96 4.88 7.10 17.84
N GLN A 97 5.21 6.25 16.86
CA GLN A 97 6.56 6.14 16.30
C GLN A 97 6.72 6.93 15.01
N ALA A 98 5.65 7.53 14.48
CA ALA A 98 5.72 8.16 13.18
C ALA A 98 6.72 9.33 13.12
N ASP A 99 7.08 9.96 14.26
CA ASP A 99 8.08 11.05 14.33
C ASP A 99 9.50 10.54 14.63
N LYS A 100 9.63 9.25 14.91
CA LYS A 100 10.93 8.65 15.18
C LYS A 100 11.67 8.38 13.88
N GLN A 101 12.99 8.50 13.96
CA GLN A 101 13.86 8.11 12.87
C GLN A 101 13.66 6.61 12.58
N LEU A 102 13.48 6.29 11.30
CA LEU A 102 13.38 4.91 10.86
C LEU A 102 14.69 4.16 11.10
N THR A 103 14.65 2.85 11.34
CA THR A 103 15.86 2.02 11.33
C THR A 103 16.47 2.03 9.93
N ILE A 104 17.75 1.67 9.83
CA ILE A 104 18.47 1.68 8.56
C ILE A 104 17.78 0.76 7.54
N LEU A 105 17.32 -0.43 7.95
CA LEU A 105 16.58 -1.33 7.07
C LEU A 105 15.23 -0.71 6.62
N SER A 106 14.46 -0.09 7.52
CA SER A 106 13.21 0.55 7.13
C SER A 106 13.41 1.78 6.22
N GLN A 107 14.50 2.53 6.38
CA GLN A 107 14.88 3.60 5.44
C GLN A 107 15.17 3.03 4.05
N TRP A 108 15.94 1.92 3.99
CA TRP A 108 16.20 1.21 2.75
C TRP A 108 14.91 0.70 2.09
N MET A 109 13.98 0.12 2.85
CA MET A 109 12.68 -0.36 2.33
C MET A 109 11.87 0.79 1.71
N VAL A 110 11.85 1.97 2.33
CA VAL A 110 11.22 3.17 1.76
C VAL A 110 11.92 3.60 0.47
N LYS A 111 13.27 3.57 0.44
CA LYS A 111 14.06 3.94 -0.74
C LYS A 111 13.80 2.99 -1.90
N TYR A 112 13.81 1.68 -1.66
CA TYR A 112 13.48 0.67 -2.65
C TYR A 112 12.07 0.90 -3.21
N ALA A 113 11.07 1.12 -2.35
CA ALA A 113 9.70 1.40 -2.77
C ALA A 113 9.61 2.59 -3.75
N ASN A 114 10.38 3.66 -3.45
CA ASN A 114 10.42 4.84 -4.31
C ASN A 114 11.14 4.54 -5.64
N CYS A 115 12.18 3.70 -5.65
CA CYS A 115 12.84 3.26 -6.89
C CYS A 115 11.91 2.46 -7.79
N LEU A 116 11.18 1.48 -7.23
CA LEU A 116 10.19 0.70 -7.98
C LEU A 116 9.10 1.62 -8.57
N GLY A 117 8.57 2.51 -7.74
CA GLY A 117 7.55 3.44 -8.18
C GLY A 117 8.03 4.44 -9.24
N ALA A 118 9.29 4.86 -9.19
CA ALA A 118 9.91 5.70 -10.21
C ALA A 118 10.05 4.96 -11.55
N PHE A 119 10.31 3.64 -11.54
CA PHE A 119 10.26 2.84 -12.77
C PHE A 119 8.85 2.78 -13.34
N TYR A 120 7.83 2.64 -12.50
CA TYR A 120 6.42 2.63 -12.92
C TYR A 120 5.90 3.96 -13.48
N ASP A 121 6.62 5.06 -13.26
CA ASP A 121 6.39 6.35 -13.93
C ASP A 121 7.06 6.46 -15.32
N THR A 122 7.69 5.38 -15.81
CA THR A 122 8.33 5.36 -17.15
C THR A 122 7.52 4.56 -18.16
N GLU A 123 7.67 4.88 -19.44
CA GLU A 123 7.04 4.11 -20.54
C GLU A 123 7.52 2.65 -20.64
N LYS A 124 8.67 2.33 -20.01
CA LYS A 124 9.19 0.95 -19.98
C LYS A 124 8.40 0.03 -19.06
N SER A 125 7.62 0.59 -18.13
CA SER A 125 6.87 -0.16 -17.12
C SER A 125 5.66 -0.91 -17.64
N ILE A 126 5.24 -0.64 -18.88
CA ILE A 126 4.03 -1.20 -19.45
C ILE A 126 4.24 -1.50 -20.94
N ASN A 127 3.46 -2.44 -21.48
CA ASN A 127 3.32 -2.64 -22.91
C ASN A 127 1.93 -3.20 -23.24
N ALA A 128 1.62 -3.36 -24.53
CA ALA A 128 0.32 -3.86 -24.97
C ALA A 128 -0.01 -5.26 -24.41
N GLU A 129 0.99 -6.15 -24.31
CA GLU A 129 0.80 -7.51 -23.80
C GLU A 129 0.42 -7.49 -22.31
N THR A 130 1.12 -6.70 -21.49
CA THR A 130 0.80 -6.61 -20.06
C THR A 130 -0.54 -5.93 -19.83
N ILE A 131 -0.88 -4.89 -20.59
CA ILE A 131 -2.20 -4.25 -20.55
C ILE A 131 -3.31 -5.27 -20.83
N ASP A 132 -3.14 -6.08 -21.87
CA ASP A 132 -4.13 -7.07 -22.30
C ASP A 132 -4.45 -8.08 -21.19
N THR A 133 -3.46 -8.46 -20.36
CA THR A 133 -3.70 -9.35 -19.23
C THR A 133 -4.71 -8.81 -18.22
N PHE A 134 -4.75 -7.50 -17.99
CA PHE A 134 -5.72 -6.88 -17.08
C PHE A 134 -7.13 -6.89 -17.66
N TYR A 135 -7.27 -6.71 -18.99
CA TYR A 135 -8.57 -6.82 -19.66
C TYR A 135 -9.11 -8.26 -19.65
N HIS A 136 -8.23 -9.25 -19.56
CA HIS A 136 -8.56 -10.67 -19.39
C HIS A 136 -8.66 -11.12 -17.93
N SER A 137 -8.53 -10.19 -16.97
CA SER A 137 -8.66 -10.46 -15.54
C SER A 137 -10.00 -9.94 -15.03
N PRO A 138 -11.04 -10.78 -14.89
CA PRO A 138 -12.37 -10.33 -14.45
C PRO A 138 -12.40 -9.48 -13.16
N PRO A 139 -11.58 -9.76 -12.12
CA PRO A 139 -11.56 -8.94 -10.91
C PRO A 139 -11.23 -7.46 -11.14
N TYR A 140 -10.49 -7.14 -12.20
CA TYR A 140 -10.14 -5.77 -12.55
C TYR A 140 -11.31 -4.98 -13.15
N ASN A 141 -12.37 -5.62 -13.65
CA ASN A 141 -13.56 -4.97 -14.22
C ASN A 141 -13.21 -3.85 -15.22
N MET A 142 -12.31 -4.14 -16.16
CA MET A 142 -11.70 -3.13 -17.03
C MET A 142 -12.70 -2.37 -17.93
N ASP A 143 -13.89 -2.91 -18.14
CA ASP A 143 -14.98 -2.28 -18.86
C ASP A 143 -15.55 -1.03 -18.13
N GLN A 144 -15.29 -0.87 -16.84
CA GLN A 144 -15.75 0.28 -16.05
C GLN A 144 -14.87 1.53 -16.20
N TYR A 145 -13.69 1.43 -16.79
CA TYR A 145 -12.71 2.52 -16.79
C TYR A 145 -12.53 3.17 -18.16
N GLU A 146 -12.15 4.44 -18.14
CA GLU A 146 -11.83 5.22 -19.33
C GLU A 146 -10.46 4.80 -19.88
N ARG A 147 -10.41 4.39 -21.15
CA ARG A 147 -9.14 4.12 -21.83
C ARG A 147 -8.65 5.43 -22.49
N PRO A 148 -7.44 5.92 -22.15
CA PRO A 148 -6.95 7.19 -22.69
C PRO A 148 -6.71 7.10 -24.21
N PRO A 149 -6.86 8.21 -24.96
CA PRO A 149 -6.47 8.26 -26.36
C PRO A 149 -4.97 7.97 -26.52
N GLY A 150 -4.61 6.97 -27.32
CA GLY A 150 -3.23 6.52 -27.46
C GLY A 150 -2.79 5.45 -26.46
N ASP A 151 -3.74 4.91 -25.68
CA ASP A 151 -3.53 3.86 -24.67
C ASP A 151 -2.69 4.31 -23.46
N TRP A 152 -2.57 3.42 -22.47
CA TRP A 152 -1.81 3.67 -21.24
C TRP A 152 -0.31 3.87 -21.52
N LYS A 153 0.27 4.98 -21.05
CA LYS A 153 1.70 5.28 -21.27
C LYS A 153 2.61 4.70 -20.22
N THR A 154 2.15 4.63 -18.98
CA THR A 154 2.92 4.07 -17.85
C THR A 154 2.03 3.18 -17.01
N PHE A 155 2.63 2.26 -16.25
CA PHE A 155 1.87 1.44 -15.31
C PHE A 155 1.19 2.31 -14.25
N ASN A 156 1.85 3.39 -13.83
CA ASN A 156 1.28 4.30 -12.86
C ASN A 156 0.04 5.06 -13.38
N GLU A 157 0.01 5.42 -14.67
CA GLU A 157 -1.19 5.97 -15.32
C GLU A 157 -2.34 4.95 -15.34
N PHE A 158 -2.05 3.69 -15.69
CA PHE A 158 -3.01 2.59 -15.66
C PHE A 158 -3.55 2.31 -14.25
N PHE A 159 -2.66 2.25 -13.26
CA PHE A 159 -3.03 1.99 -11.87
C PHE A 159 -3.96 3.10 -11.32
N ALA A 160 -3.71 4.35 -11.72
CA ALA A 160 -4.54 5.51 -11.46
C ALA A 160 -5.60 5.77 -12.56
N ARG A 161 -6.09 4.73 -13.25
CA ARG A 161 -7.18 4.82 -14.24
C ARG A 161 -8.38 5.61 -13.72
N HIS A 162 -9.17 6.20 -14.62
CA HIS A 162 -10.41 6.91 -14.28
C HIS A 162 -11.63 6.00 -14.50
N VAL A 163 -12.60 6.05 -13.58
CA VAL A 163 -13.88 5.38 -13.78
C VAL A 163 -14.75 6.16 -14.77
N LYS A 164 -15.49 5.46 -15.64
CA LYS A 164 -16.43 6.09 -16.57
C LYS A 164 -17.52 6.85 -15.81
N ALA A 165 -17.93 7.98 -16.37
CA ALA A 165 -19.02 8.79 -15.83
C ALA A 165 -20.31 7.96 -15.62
N GLY A 166 -20.98 8.17 -14.48
CA GLY A 166 -22.25 7.52 -14.13
C GLY A 166 -22.14 6.16 -13.42
N LEU A 167 -20.95 5.58 -13.28
CA LEU A 167 -20.79 4.26 -12.63
C LEU A 167 -20.59 4.30 -11.11
N ARG A 168 -20.32 5.48 -10.54
CA ARG A 168 -20.11 5.71 -9.10
C ARG A 168 -20.85 6.97 -8.66
N LEU A 169 -22.17 6.97 -8.81
CA LEU A 169 -23.00 8.09 -8.35
C LEU A 169 -23.06 8.08 -6.81
N PRO A 170 -22.78 9.20 -6.13
CA PRO A 170 -23.01 9.32 -4.70
C PRO A 170 -24.49 9.06 -4.37
N ASP A 171 -24.74 8.38 -3.26
CA ASP A 171 -26.09 8.24 -2.72
C ASP A 171 -26.57 9.58 -2.16
N ASP A 172 -27.85 9.88 -2.38
CA ASP A 172 -28.55 11.10 -1.93
C ASP A 172 -27.67 12.38 -1.90
N PRO A 173 -27.20 12.87 -3.08
CA PRO A 173 -26.15 13.90 -3.15
C PRO A 173 -26.55 15.26 -2.57
N GLU A 174 -27.85 15.55 -2.50
CA GLU A 174 -28.39 16.77 -1.90
C GLU A 174 -28.59 16.64 -0.39
N ASN A 175 -28.51 15.42 0.15
CA ASN A 175 -28.71 15.18 1.57
C ASN A 175 -27.40 15.31 2.36
N PRO A 176 -27.31 16.35 3.18
CA PRO A 176 -26.12 16.59 3.98
C PRO A 176 -25.78 15.53 5.03
N GLU A 177 -26.74 14.69 5.41
CA GLU A 177 -26.63 13.70 6.48
C GLU A 177 -26.11 12.34 5.97
N VAL A 178 -26.02 12.16 4.64
CA VAL A 178 -25.50 10.95 4.02
C VAL A 178 -23.99 11.04 3.86
N ILE A 179 -23.30 10.00 4.34
CA ILE A 179 -21.86 9.79 4.16
C ILE A 179 -21.70 8.62 3.19
N VAL A 180 -21.02 8.85 2.06
CA VAL A 180 -20.76 7.80 1.07
C VAL A 180 -19.36 7.19 1.25
N SER A 181 -19.11 6.04 0.63
CA SER A 181 -17.75 5.48 0.61
C SER A 181 -16.80 6.41 -0.14
N GLY A 182 -15.61 6.65 0.43
CA GLY A 182 -14.57 7.45 -0.22
C GLY A 182 -13.77 6.68 -1.29
N ALA A 183 -13.91 5.35 -1.38
CA ALA A 183 -13.18 4.53 -2.35
C ALA A 183 -13.86 3.18 -2.59
N ASP A 184 -13.59 2.60 -3.76
CA ASP A 184 -13.80 1.16 -3.98
C ASP A 184 -12.84 0.42 -3.06
N SER A 185 -13.38 -0.27 -2.06
CA SER A 185 -12.61 -0.90 -0.99
C SER A 185 -13.45 -1.94 -0.25
N VAL A 186 -12.77 -2.78 0.54
CA VAL A 186 -13.41 -3.70 1.48
C VAL A 186 -13.45 -3.05 2.86
N PHE A 187 -14.64 -2.95 3.44
CA PHE A 187 -14.83 -2.50 4.82
C PHE A 187 -14.18 -3.49 5.79
N ASP A 188 -13.30 -2.98 6.66
CA ASP A 188 -12.55 -3.80 7.62
C ASP A 188 -13.12 -3.68 9.05
N GLY A 189 -13.50 -2.46 9.44
CA GLY A 189 -14.10 -2.23 10.74
C GLY A 189 -14.34 -0.76 11.07
N HIS A 190 -15.05 -0.55 12.17
CA HIS A 190 -15.21 0.76 12.78
C HIS A 190 -15.11 0.66 14.31
N TRP A 191 -14.64 1.74 14.93
CA TRP A 191 -14.38 1.82 16.36
C TRP A 191 -14.75 3.20 16.88
N PRO A 192 -15.28 3.32 18.11
CA PRO A 192 -15.49 4.62 18.73
C PRO A 192 -14.14 5.32 18.97
N VAL A 193 -14.13 6.62 18.79
CA VAL A 193 -13.07 7.49 19.32
C VAL A 193 -13.52 7.97 20.70
N ASP A 194 -12.72 7.74 21.73
CA ASP A 194 -13.04 8.19 23.08
C ASP A 194 -12.93 9.72 23.25
N ASP A 195 -13.19 10.19 24.47
CA ASP A 195 -13.17 11.62 24.81
C ASP A 195 -11.73 12.18 24.83
N GLU A 196 -10.71 11.33 24.92
CA GLU A 196 -9.29 11.67 24.81
C GLU A 196 -8.74 11.53 23.38
N SER A 197 -9.61 11.47 22.37
CA SER A 197 -9.26 11.35 20.96
C SER A 197 -8.40 10.10 20.66
N CYS A 198 -8.71 8.98 21.32
CA CYS A 198 -8.04 7.70 21.16
C CYS A 198 -8.99 6.64 20.60
N VAL A 199 -8.44 5.77 19.75
CA VAL A 199 -9.11 4.61 19.17
C VAL A 199 -8.42 3.37 19.68
N PHE A 200 -9.14 2.57 20.44
CA PHE A 200 -8.62 1.29 20.93
C PHE A 200 -8.92 0.16 19.93
N PHE A 201 -8.02 -0.82 19.91
CA PHE A 201 -8.21 -2.11 19.21
C PHE A 201 -8.18 -2.10 17.68
N VAL A 202 -7.77 -1.00 17.03
CA VAL A 202 -7.40 -1.07 15.61
C VAL A 202 -6.10 -1.87 15.51
N LYS A 203 -6.21 -3.13 15.08
CA LYS A 203 -5.09 -4.08 14.98
C LYS A 203 -4.37 -4.34 16.31
N GLY A 204 -5.12 -4.37 17.41
CA GLY A 204 -4.57 -4.68 18.75
C GLY A 204 -3.66 -3.60 19.35
N VAL A 205 -3.57 -2.42 18.73
CA VAL A 205 -2.74 -1.29 19.17
C VAL A 205 -3.63 -0.08 19.45
N PRO A 206 -3.38 0.72 20.50
CA PRO A 206 -4.07 2.00 20.71
C PRO A 206 -3.57 3.06 19.73
N TRP A 207 -4.48 3.78 19.08
CA TRP A 207 -4.19 4.86 18.14
C TRP A 207 -4.73 6.18 18.64
N ARG A 208 -3.86 7.17 18.86
CA ARG A 208 -4.28 8.54 19.17
C ARG A 208 -4.48 9.30 17.87
N ILE A 209 -5.60 10.02 17.74
CA ILE A 209 -5.89 10.83 16.56
C ILE A 209 -4.80 11.91 16.36
N GLN A 210 -4.30 12.49 17.45
CA GLN A 210 -3.14 13.40 17.45
C GLN A 210 -1.93 12.84 16.68
N ASP A 211 -1.60 11.56 16.90
CA ASP A 211 -0.42 10.92 16.32
C ASP A 211 -0.63 10.66 14.82
N LEU A 212 -1.85 10.25 14.45
CA LEU A 212 -2.28 10.09 13.06
C LEU A 212 -2.22 11.40 12.27
N LEU A 213 -2.56 12.51 12.93
CA LEU A 213 -2.65 13.84 12.32
C LEU A 213 -1.37 14.67 12.45
N LYS A 214 -0.35 14.16 13.15
CA LYS A 214 0.94 14.85 13.35
C LYS A 214 0.80 16.26 13.91
N GLY A 215 0.08 16.38 15.03
CA GLY A 215 -0.06 17.64 15.76
C GLY A 215 -0.97 18.67 15.06
N SER A 216 -1.89 18.22 14.21
CA SER A 216 -2.95 19.07 13.66
C SER A 216 -3.79 19.70 14.78
N GLU A 217 -4.13 20.98 14.63
CA GLU A 217 -5.03 21.70 15.55
C GLU A 217 -6.46 21.11 15.56
N TYR A 218 -6.80 20.29 14.56
CA TYR A 218 -8.12 19.67 14.42
C TYR A 218 -8.26 18.34 15.16
N ALA A 219 -7.20 17.81 15.80
CA ALA A 219 -7.21 16.47 16.38
C ALA A 219 -8.34 16.25 17.41
N GLU A 220 -8.56 17.22 18.29
CA GLU A 220 -9.59 17.12 19.32
C GLU A 220 -11.02 17.21 18.78
N ARG A 221 -11.22 17.58 17.50
CA ARG A 221 -12.56 17.59 16.89
C ARG A 221 -13.11 16.19 16.64
N PHE A 222 -12.28 15.17 16.76
CA PHE A 222 -12.65 13.78 16.53
C PHE A 222 -12.97 13.03 17.83
N ALA A 223 -12.80 13.65 19.01
CA ALA A 223 -13.22 13.11 20.29
C ALA A 223 -14.72 12.77 20.28
N GLY A 224 -15.09 11.60 20.80
CA GLY A 224 -16.46 11.09 20.77
C GLY A 224 -16.96 10.68 19.36
N GLY A 225 -16.09 10.70 18.35
CA GLY A 225 -16.39 10.35 16.97
C GLY A 225 -16.36 8.85 16.68
N THR A 226 -16.32 8.49 15.40
CA THR A 226 -16.14 7.10 14.94
C THR A 226 -14.99 7.04 13.95
N PHE A 227 -14.07 6.11 14.17
CA PHE A 227 -12.99 5.78 13.25
C PHE A 227 -13.41 4.59 12.38
N MET A 228 -13.19 4.68 11.07
CA MET A 228 -13.47 3.62 10.10
C MET A 228 -12.19 3.23 9.38
N HIS A 229 -12.02 1.92 9.16
CA HIS A 229 -10.95 1.37 8.35
C HIS A 229 -11.53 0.57 7.17
N ALA A 230 -10.96 0.79 5.99
CA ALA A 230 -11.27 0.07 4.78
C ALA A 230 -9.97 -0.19 4.00
N PHE A 231 -9.91 -1.31 3.29
CA PHE A 231 -8.74 -1.78 2.57
C PHE A 231 -8.97 -1.74 1.06
N LEU A 232 -8.02 -1.18 0.31
CA LEU A 232 -8.01 -1.21 -1.15
C LEU A 232 -7.06 -2.31 -1.62
N ASN A 233 -7.61 -3.29 -2.32
CA ASN A 233 -6.85 -4.35 -2.97
C ASN A 233 -6.25 -3.87 -4.29
N THR A 234 -5.27 -4.60 -4.83
CA THR A 234 -4.56 -4.30 -6.09
C THR A 234 -5.46 -4.28 -7.34
N THR A 235 -6.63 -4.91 -7.25
CA THR A 235 -7.67 -4.94 -8.30
C THR A 235 -8.55 -3.69 -8.30
N ASP A 236 -8.57 -2.95 -7.20
CA ASP A 236 -9.56 -1.90 -6.97
C ASP A 236 -9.24 -0.64 -7.78
N TYR A 237 -10.20 0.29 -7.77
CA TYR A 237 -10.01 1.63 -8.28
C TYR A 237 -9.21 2.47 -7.29
N HIS A 238 -7.94 2.73 -7.60
CA HIS A 238 -7.02 3.44 -6.70
C HIS A 238 -7.12 4.96 -6.77
N ARG A 239 -8.35 5.50 -6.82
CA ARG A 239 -8.60 6.93 -6.56
C ARG A 239 -9.60 7.09 -5.44
N GLN A 240 -9.30 8.02 -4.55
CA GLN A 240 -10.18 8.36 -3.44
C GLN A 240 -10.98 9.62 -3.76
N HIS A 241 -12.21 9.65 -3.28
CA HIS A 241 -13.18 10.72 -3.43
C HIS A 241 -13.59 11.22 -2.05
N ALA A 242 -14.06 12.47 -1.98
CA ALA A 242 -14.55 13.01 -0.73
C ALA A 242 -15.86 12.27 -0.35
N PRO A 243 -15.94 11.65 0.84
CA PRO A 243 -17.14 10.92 1.27
C PRO A 243 -18.31 11.84 1.64
N VAL A 244 -18.06 13.15 1.77
CA VAL A 244 -19.02 14.19 2.10
C VAL A 244 -18.64 15.50 1.41
N GLY A 245 -19.63 16.36 1.14
CA GLY A 245 -19.37 17.75 0.73
C GLY A 245 -18.84 18.61 1.87
N GLY A 246 -17.84 19.45 1.60
CA GLY A 246 -17.27 20.34 2.60
C GLY A 246 -16.11 21.21 2.08
N THR A 247 -15.47 21.91 3.02
CA THR A 247 -14.24 22.69 2.75
C THR A 247 -13.04 21.95 3.31
N ILE A 248 -11.98 21.81 2.50
CA ILE A 248 -10.68 21.29 2.95
C ILE A 248 -10.04 22.34 3.87
N LEU A 249 -9.82 21.98 5.13
CA LEU A 249 -9.17 22.86 6.10
C LEU A 249 -7.65 22.63 6.18
N GLU A 250 -7.23 21.37 6.05
CA GLU A 250 -5.82 20.98 6.11
C GLU A 250 -5.57 19.83 5.14
N ALA A 251 -4.42 19.89 4.46
CA ALA A 251 -3.85 18.80 3.68
C ALA A 251 -2.36 18.67 4.02
N LYS A 252 -1.96 17.57 4.67
CA LYS A 252 -0.57 17.38 5.13
C LYS A 252 0.04 16.09 4.61
N VAL A 253 1.22 16.19 4.01
CA VAL A 253 2.07 15.05 3.66
C VAL A 253 2.84 14.61 4.90
N ILE A 254 2.57 13.41 5.39
CA ILE A 254 3.28 12.83 6.53
C ILE A 254 4.32 11.83 5.98
N GLN A 255 5.50 11.74 6.56
CA GLN A 255 6.45 10.69 6.18
C GLN A 255 6.26 9.51 7.12
N GLY A 256 6.27 8.30 6.57
CA GLY A 256 6.12 7.07 7.33
C GLY A 256 7.01 5.96 6.76
N SER A 257 7.03 4.84 7.48
CA SER A 257 7.68 3.61 7.02
C SER A 257 6.97 3.04 5.78
N ALA A 258 7.59 2.05 5.14
CA ALA A 258 6.96 1.21 4.13
C ALA A 258 7.03 -0.23 4.62
N TYR A 259 5.92 -0.76 5.13
CA TYR A 259 5.84 -2.14 5.60
C TYR A 259 4.55 -2.79 5.12
N LEU A 260 4.57 -4.11 5.17
CA LEU A 260 3.42 -4.95 4.94
C LEU A 260 3.54 -6.17 5.83
N GLU A 261 2.59 -6.36 6.76
CA GLU A 261 2.48 -7.63 7.44
C GLU A 261 1.85 -8.64 6.47
N VAL A 262 2.45 -9.83 6.41
CA VAL A 262 2.10 -10.92 5.48
C VAL A 262 1.91 -12.19 6.29
N ILE A 263 0.68 -12.72 6.32
CA ILE A 263 0.36 -13.95 7.07
C ILE A 263 -0.06 -15.05 6.08
N PRO A 264 0.66 -16.19 6.00
CA PRO A 264 0.26 -17.31 5.15
C PRO A 264 -0.99 -17.95 5.70
N SER A 265 -2.07 -17.93 4.92
CA SER A 265 -3.28 -18.67 5.25
C SER A 265 -3.26 -20.06 4.59
N PRO A 266 -3.54 -21.15 5.32
CA PRO A 266 -3.72 -22.45 4.71
C PRO A 266 -4.92 -22.42 3.76
N ALA A 267 -4.70 -22.97 2.57
CA ALA A 267 -5.70 -23.19 1.54
C ALA A 267 -7.05 -23.67 2.11
N SER A 268 -8.10 -22.84 2.05
CA SER A 268 -9.45 -23.36 2.20
C SER A 268 -9.83 -24.12 0.94
N THR A 269 -9.74 -25.47 0.95
CA THR A 269 -10.29 -26.42 -0.05
C THR A 269 -9.37 -26.71 -1.28
N PRO A 270 -9.29 -27.96 -1.80
CA PRO A 270 -8.14 -28.47 -2.58
C PRO A 270 -8.04 -28.01 -4.05
N ALA A 271 -8.67 -26.90 -4.41
CA ALA A 271 -8.40 -26.16 -5.65
C ALA A 271 -7.70 -24.82 -5.41
N ARG A 272 -7.53 -24.41 -4.14
CA ARG A 272 -6.85 -23.17 -3.75
C ARG A 272 -5.45 -23.52 -3.29
N LYS A 273 -4.43 -23.42 -4.14
CA LYS A 273 -3.05 -23.29 -3.62
C LYS A 273 -2.94 -21.87 -3.07
N VAL A 274 -2.72 -21.77 -1.75
CA VAL A 274 -2.42 -20.57 -0.93
C VAL A 274 -3.06 -19.29 -1.47
N SER A 275 -4.23 -18.93 -0.95
CA SER A 275 -4.90 -17.68 -1.32
C SER A 275 -5.41 -16.98 -0.08
N LEU A 276 -5.08 -15.68 -0.02
CA LEU A 276 -5.34 -14.70 1.04
C LEU A 276 -4.22 -14.63 2.08
N TRP A 277 -3.17 -13.90 1.72
CA TRP A 277 -2.33 -13.18 2.66
C TRP A 277 -3.18 -12.10 3.31
N GLU A 278 -3.24 -11.97 4.63
CA GLU A 278 -3.71 -10.70 5.22
C GLU A 278 -2.62 -9.66 4.98
N VAL A 279 -3.00 -8.52 4.39
CA VAL A 279 -2.08 -7.48 3.93
C VAL A 279 -2.35 -6.20 4.70
N TRP A 280 -1.40 -5.79 5.52
CA TRP A 280 -1.52 -4.59 6.35
C TRP A 280 -0.43 -3.57 6.01
N MET A 281 -0.76 -2.56 5.19
CA MET A 281 0.18 -1.51 4.77
C MET A 281 -0.01 -0.22 5.55
N LEU A 282 1.08 0.50 5.83
CA LEU A 282 1.01 1.86 6.35
C LEU A 282 2.21 2.69 5.89
N ARG A 283 1.91 3.57 4.95
CA ARG A 283 2.63 4.82 4.73
C ARG A 283 1.57 5.92 4.73
N ILE A 284 1.67 6.87 5.67
CA ILE A 284 0.63 7.89 5.91
C ILE A 284 0.89 9.10 5.00
N ARG A 285 0.05 9.38 4.00
CA ARG A 285 0.04 10.62 3.19
C ARG A 285 -1.31 10.76 2.48
N PRO A 286 -1.76 11.95 2.07
CA PRO A 286 -2.01 13.16 2.86
C PRO A 286 -3.28 13.05 3.72
N VAL A 287 -3.24 13.56 4.95
CA VAL A 287 -4.47 13.70 5.75
C VAL A 287 -5.28 14.88 5.22
N THR A 288 -6.53 14.65 4.83
CA THR A 288 -7.45 15.71 4.42
C THR A 288 -8.57 15.86 5.45
N SER A 289 -8.60 16.99 6.16
CA SER A 289 -9.66 17.33 7.12
C SER A 289 -10.75 18.15 6.44
N PHE A 290 -11.99 17.71 6.56
CA PHE A 290 -13.19 18.40 6.07
C PHE A 290 -13.95 18.98 7.26
N CYS A 291 -14.39 20.24 7.14
CA CYS A 291 -15.25 20.88 8.12
C CYS A 291 -16.64 21.15 7.54
N ARG A 292 -17.68 20.81 8.30
CA ARG A 292 -19.09 20.98 7.97
C ARG A 292 -19.86 21.67 9.10
N ARG A 293 -21.08 22.12 8.78
CA ARG A 293 -22.07 22.63 9.76
C ARG A 293 -22.59 21.56 10.74
N ALA A 294 -22.32 20.26 10.51
CA ALA A 294 -22.82 19.14 11.33
C ALA A 294 -21.70 18.26 11.97
N GLY A 295 -20.42 18.60 11.78
CA GLY A 295 -19.30 17.80 12.30
C GLY A 295 -18.02 17.92 11.47
N ALA A 296 -16.92 17.37 11.97
CA ALA A 296 -15.66 17.22 11.23
C ALA A 296 -15.57 15.79 10.64
N SER A 297 -15.06 15.67 9.42
CA SER A 297 -14.80 14.37 8.79
C SER A 297 -13.36 14.31 8.29
N LEU A 298 -12.73 13.15 8.40
CA LEU A 298 -11.34 12.96 8.08
C LEU A 298 -11.16 11.79 7.11
N LEU A 299 -10.44 12.03 6.03
CA LEU A 299 -9.94 10.97 5.18
C LEU A 299 -8.42 10.87 5.35
N ILE A 300 -7.96 9.70 5.79
CA ILE A 300 -6.53 9.36 5.87
C ILE A 300 -6.25 8.26 4.85
N PRO A 301 -5.76 8.59 3.65
CA PRO A 301 -5.18 7.62 2.76
C PRO A 301 -3.96 6.99 3.42
N ARG A 302 -3.87 5.67 3.38
CA ARG A 302 -2.65 4.92 3.70
C ARG A 302 -2.24 4.20 2.43
N SER A 303 -1.04 4.47 1.93
CA SER A 303 -0.54 3.84 0.71
C SER A 303 0.18 2.53 1.01
N GLY A 304 -0.16 1.50 0.26
CA GLY A 304 0.71 0.38 -0.04
C GLY A 304 1.83 0.67 -1.03
N TRP A 305 2.67 -0.33 -1.33
CA TRP A 305 3.87 -0.17 -2.17
C TRP A 305 3.60 0.30 -3.61
N LEU A 306 2.51 -0.13 -4.23
CA LEU A 306 2.09 0.38 -5.53
C LEU A 306 1.60 1.84 -5.51
N PRO A 307 0.77 2.26 -4.53
CA PRO A 307 0.40 3.67 -4.40
C PRO A 307 1.47 4.59 -3.78
N CYS A 308 2.66 4.07 -3.44
CA CYS A 308 3.72 4.82 -2.74
C CYS A 308 4.42 5.91 -3.57
N SER A 309 4.39 5.83 -4.90
CA SER A 309 5.07 6.78 -5.80
C SER A 309 4.17 7.84 -6.44
N LEU A 310 2.86 7.78 -6.21
CA LEU A 310 1.92 8.10 -7.26
C LEU A 310 0.92 9.21 -6.93
N TRP A 311 1.35 10.31 -6.33
CA TRP A 311 0.41 11.40 -6.02
C TRP A 311 1.02 12.78 -6.23
N GLY A 312 1.01 13.24 -7.49
CA GLY A 312 1.02 14.65 -7.86
C GLY A 312 -0.43 15.12 -8.08
N TRP A 313 -0.89 16.09 -7.30
CA TRP A 313 -2.24 16.65 -7.42
C TRP A 313 -2.40 17.43 -8.74
N HIS A 314 -3.32 16.99 -9.62
CA HIS A 314 -3.88 17.85 -10.67
C HIS A 314 -5.33 18.21 -10.33
N ARG A 315 -5.56 19.53 -10.22
CA ARG A 315 -6.83 20.28 -10.10
C ARG A 315 -8.10 19.46 -9.88
N PHE A 316 -8.72 19.63 -8.71
CA PHE A 316 -10.18 19.58 -8.61
C PHE A 316 -10.76 20.65 -9.54
N HIS A 317 -11.33 20.24 -10.67
CA HIS A 317 -12.26 21.10 -11.39
C HIS A 317 -13.62 21.01 -10.71
N ARG A 318 -14.18 22.20 -10.45
CA ARG A 318 -15.51 22.40 -9.85
C ARG A 318 -16.61 21.78 -10.69
#